data_AF-A0A8T2W4Q0-F1
#
_entry.id   AF-A0A8T2W4Q0-F1
#
_cell.length_a   1.000
_cell.length_b   1.000
_cell.length_c   1.000
_cell.angle_alpha   90.00
_cell.angle_beta   90.00
_cell.angle_gamma   90.00
#
_symmetry.space_group_name_H-M   'P 1'
#
loop_
_entity.id
_entity.type
_entity.pdbx_description
1 polymer ?
#
loop_
_entity_poly.entity_id
_entity_poly.type
_entity_poly.pdbx_seq_one_letter_code
_entity_poly.pdbx_strand_id
1 'polypeptide(L)'
;MNSIQTPVLTLLRRLEAQNIWRMTYNVGGAVGQSGFSTAAMSLTDETTALENSREWYEDASLTAQDALKLLVNRIRENGPVKQRHLQFLYQRCQSPEELEKALRLTRLNYLARGELQQHDSFSHRTSAVLLHEAMRLGAPELAQKVLLQSGEFGLPGANTRHFNQLLIYHSKQTSLRSMLETYEMMKRAGPRPDSETCFILVKGCVDGGRTDLAKLVIQEFEAVGVRVRPGTKLYIEQHNQLGGAASSGVRL
;
A
#
# COMPACT_ATOMS: atom_id res chain seq x y z
N MET A 1 -29.33 5.31 18.07
CA MET A 1 -30.18 6.04 17.10
C MET A 1 -30.00 5.39 15.74
N ASN A 2 -30.93 4.51 15.36
CA ASN A 2 -30.82 3.73 14.14
C ASN A 2 -31.07 4.63 12.92
N SER A 3 -30.02 4.86 12.14
CA SER A 3 -30.11 5.46 10.80
C SER A 3 -30.99 4.56 9.94
N ILE A 4 -32.20 5.00 9.65
CA ILE A 4 -33.15 4.30 8.78
C ILE A 4 -32.52 4.22 7.39
N GLN A 5 -32.00 3.05 7.03
CA GLN A 5 -31.62 2.73 5.65
C GLN A 5 -32.90 2.65 4.83
N THR A 6 -33.27 3.76 4.19
CA THR A 6 -34.37 3.75 3.23
C THR A 6 -33.91 3.06 1.95
N PRO A 7 -34.79 2.29 1.28
CA PRO A 7 -34.47 1.65 0.00
C PRO A 7 -34.01 2.65 -1.06
N VAL A 8 -34.42 3.92 -0.93
CA VAL A 8 -33.98 5.04 -1.77
C VAL A 8 -32.50 5.36 -1.59
N LEU A 9 -31.99 5.40 -0.36
CA LEU A 9 -30.56 5.64 -0.09
C LEU A 9 -29.70 4.46 -0.56
N THR A 10 -30.20 3.24 -0.42
CA THR A 10 -29.53 2.04 -0.93
C THR A 10 -29.47 2.04 -2.46
N LEU A 11 -30.55 2.45 -3.13
CA LEU A 11 -30.60 2.60 -4.58
C LEU A 11 -29.69 3.73 -5.07
N LEU A 12 -29.65 4.87 -4.39
CA LEU A 12 -28.74 5.97 -4.70
C LEU A 12 -27.28 5.53 -4.64
N ARG A 13 -26.88 4.84 -3.57
CA ARG A 13 -25.52 4.28 -3.44
C ARG A 13 -25.21 3.24 -4.52
N ARG A 14 -26.19 2.42 -4.91
CA ARG A 14 -26.06 1.46 -6.03
C ARG A 14 -25.86 2.16 -7.36
N LEU A 15 -26.57 3.25 -7.61
CA LEU A 15 -26.43 4.06 -8.83
C LEU A 15 -25.11 4.83 -8.85
N GLU A 16 -24.66 5.36 -7.71
CA GLU A 16 -23.33 6.00 -7.58
C GLU A 16 -22.20 4.99 -7.83
N ALA A 17 -22.28 3.78 -7.25
CA ALA A 17 -21.33 2.71 -7.49
C ALA A 17 -21.33 2.26 -8.97
N GLN A 18 -22.51 2.11 -9.60
CA GLN A 18 -22.63 1.80 -11.02
C GLN A 18 -22.13 2.92 -11.94
N ASN A 19 -22.34 4.18 -11.58
CA ASN A 19 -21.87 5.34 -12.34
C ASN A 19 -20.34 5.50 -12.23
N ILE A 20 -19.77 5.33 -11.04
CA ILE A 20 -18.31 5.26 -10.85
C ILE A 20 -17.75 4.10 -11.69
N TRP A 21 -18.41 2.95 -11.72
CA TRP A 21 -17.99 1.78 -12.51
C TRP A 21 -18.02 2.02 -14.03
N ARG A 22 -19.08 2.66 -14.55
CA ARG A 22 -19.19 3.03 -15.98
C ARG A 22 -18.17 4.07 -16.40
N MET A 23 -17.92 5.08 -15.57
CA MET A 23 -16.99 6.17 -15.86
C MET A 23 -15.52 5.76 -15.75
N THR A 24 -15.19 4.79 -14.89
CA THR A 24 -13.80 4.36 -14.65
C THR A 24 -13.34 3.20 -15.52
N TYR A 25 -14.26 2.41 -16.08
CA TYR A 25 -13.92 1.18 -16.82
C TYR A 25 -14.43 1.12 -18.26
N ASN A 26 -15.03 2.21 -18.79
CA ASN A 26 -15.47 2.37 -20.18
C ASN A 26 -15.92 1.04 -20.83
N VAL A 27 -16.94 0.39 -20.25
CA VAL A 27 -17.52 -0.85 -20.78
C VAL A 27 -18.48 -0.48 -21.90
N GLY A 28 -17.91 0.06 -22.98
CA GLY A 28 -18.56 0.34 -24.25
C GLY A 28 -17.90 -0.51 -25.34
N GLY A 29 -17.98 -1.82 -25.20
CA GLY A 29 -17.53 -2.79 -26.19
C GLY A 29 -18.55 -3.91 -26.28
N ALA A 30 -19.35 -3.88 -27.33
CA ALA A 30 -20.43 -4.80 -27.62
C ALA A 30 -19.98 -6.27 -27.57
N VAL A 31 -20.68 -7.11 -26.81
CA VAL A 31 -20.77 -8.55 -27.10
C VAL A 31 -22.21 -8.99 -26.83
N GLY A 32 -22.82 -9.53 -27.88
CA GLY A 32 -24.23 -9.86 -27.98
C GLY A 32 -24.67 -11.01 -27.09
N GLN A 33 -25.98 -11.02 -26.87
CA GLN A 33 -26.72 -12.13 -26.30
C GLN A 33 -26.64 -13.34 -27.24
N SER A 34 -26.15 -14.47 -26.74
CA SER A 34 -26.55 -15.78 -27.24
C SER A 34 -26.63 -16.73 -26.06
N GLY A 35 -27.83 -17.25 -25.81
CA GLY A 35 -28.10 -18.17 -24.71
C GLY A 35 -27.56 -19.57 -25.00
N PHE A 36 -27.38 -20.35 -23.93
CA PHE A 36 -27.38 -21.80 -24.05
C PHE A 36 -28.11 -22.46 -22.88
N SER A 37 -28.76 -23.54 -23.29
CA SER A 37 -29.76 -24.38 -22.64
C SER A 37 -29.22 -25.22 -21.50
N THR A 38 -30.15 -25.60 -20.62
CA THR A 38 -30.08 -26.68 -19.64
C THR A 38 -29.70 -28.05 -20.22
N ALA A 39 -29.04 -28.84 -19.36
CA ALA A 39 -28.91 -30.31 -19.32
C ALA A 39 -27.52 -30.89 -19.68
N ALA A 40 -26.78 -31.30 -18.63
CA ALA A 40 -26.08 -32.59 -18.55
C ALA A 40 -25.46 -32.74 -17.14
N MET A 41 -26.09 -33.55 -16.27
CA MET A 41 -25.46 -34.15 -15.09
C MET A 41 -24.69 -35.40 -15.55
N SER A 42 -23.38 -35.49 -15.24
CA SER A 42 -22.72 -36.78 -15.02
C SER A 42 -21.29 -36.64 -14.45
N LEU A 43 -21.11 -37.14 -13.22
CA LEU A 43 -19.96 -37.93 -12.73
C LEU A 43 -18.53 -37.34 -12.81
N THR A 44 -18.27 -36.23 -12.13
CA THR A 44 -16.90 -35.75 -11.82
C THR A 44 -16.73 -35.22 -10.39
N ASP A 45 -17.48 -35.75 -9.42
CA ASP A 45 -17.66 -35.08 -8.11
C ASP A 45 -16.53 -35.32 -7.07
N GLU A 46 -15.62 -36.29 -7.26
CA GLU A 46 -14.53 -36.54 -6.30
C GLU A 46 -13.17 -35.96 -6.72
N THR A 47 -12.87 -35.92 -8.02
CA THR A 47 -11.61 -35.33 -8.53
C THR A 47 -11.67 -33.80 -8.56
N THR A 48 -12.82 -33.23 -8.88
CA THR A 48 -13.02 -31.77 -8.86
C THR A 48 -13.07 -31.21 -7.43
N ALA A 49 -13.51 -32.00 -6.45
CA ALA A 49 -13.49 -31.62 -5.04
C ALA A 49 -12.06 -31.54 -4.47
N LEU A 50 -11.15 -32.43 -4.90
CA LEU A 50 -9.75 -32.38 -4.52
C LEU A 50 -8.98 -31.25 -5.24
N GLU A 51 -9.27 -30.98 -6.52
CA GLU A 51 -8.67 -29.85 -7.26
C GLU A 51 -9.15 -28.49 -6.74
N ASN A 52 -10.40 -28.40 -6.26
CA ASN A 52 -10.93 -27.22 -5.57
C ASN A 52 -10.27 -26.94 -4.21
N SER A 53 -9.50 -27.88 -3.65
CA SER A 53 -8.79 -27.70 -2.38
C SER A 53 -7.46 -26.95 -2.51
N ARG A 54 -6.90 -26.89 -3.74
CA ARG A 54 -5.67 -26.14 -4.01
C ARG A 54 -6.06 -24.68 -4.14
N GLU A 55 -5.85 -23.89 -3.09
CA GLU A 55 -6.24 -22.50 -3.14
C GLU A 55 -5.45 -21.82 -4.29
N TRP A 56 -6.13 -21.27 -5.30
CA TRP A 56 -5.56 -20.75 -6.56
C TRP A 56 -4.31 -19.84 -6.42
N TYR A 57 -4.08 -19.28 -5.23
CA TYR A 57 -2.91 -18.45 -4.91
C TYR A 57 -1.68 -19.23 -4.45
N GLU A 58 -1.76 -20.56 -4.34
CA GLU A 58 -0.62 -21.46 -4.09
C GLU A 58 0.12 -21.78 -5.40
N ASP A 59 -0.49 -21.51 -6.56
CA ASP A 59 0.17 -21.68 -7.85
C ASP A 59 1.15 -20.53 -8.13
N ALA A 60 2.44 -20.85 -8.06
CA ALA A 60 3.53 -19.91 -8.33
C ALA A 60 3.60 -19.48 -9.81
N SER A 61 3.00 -20.22 -10.73
CA SER A 61 2.98 -19.89 -12.16
C SER A 61 1.93 -18.83 -12.52
N LEU A 62 0.99 -18.57 -11.62
CA LEU A 62 -0.10 -17.64 -11.86
C LEU A 62 0.39 -16.18 -11.87
N THR A 63 0.19 -15.52 -13.02
CA THR A 63 0.55 -14.10 -13.20
C THR A 63 -0.31 -13.18 -12.33
N ALA A 64 0.17 -11.96 -12.05
CA ALA A 64 -0.60 -10.95 -11.35
C ALA A 64 -1.90 -10.58 -12.10
N GLN A 65 -1.84 -10.56 -13.44
CA GLN A 65 -3.01 -10.26 -14.27
C GLN A 65 -4.09 -11.35 -14.18
N ASP A 66 -3.70 -12.62 -14.17
CA ASP A 66 -4.67 -13.72 -14.10
C ASP A 66 -5.22 -13.88 -12.68
N ALA A 67 -4.37 -13.72 -11.66
CA ALA A 67 -4.81 -13.58 -10.26
C ALA A 67 -5.84 -12.47 -10.09
N LEU A 68 -5.61 -11.30 -10.70
CA LEU A 68 -6.55 -10.17 -10.70
C LEU A 68 -7.89 -10.56 -11.34
N LYS A 69 -7.88 -11.17 -12.54
CA LYS A 69 -9.11 -11.62 -13.23
C LYS A 69 -9.91 -12.60 -12.39
N LEU A 70 -9.25 -13.62 -11.83
CA LEU A 70 -9.88 -14.62 -10.97
C LEU A 70 -10.54 -13.98 -9.75
N LEU A 71 -9.86 -13.03 -9.10
CA LEU A 71 -10.40 -12.32 -7.96
C LEU A 71 -11.58 -11.41 -8.32
N VAL A 72 -11.54 -10.73 -9.47
CA VAL A 72 -12.68 -9.94 -9.95
C VAL A 72 -13.91 -10.83 -10.15
N ASN A 73 -13.76 -11.97 -10.84
CA ASN A 73 -14.87 -12.90 -11.06
C ASN A 73 -15.42 -13.44 -9.74
N ARG A 74 -14.53 -13.81 -8.81
CA ARG A 74 -14.93 -14.29 -7.49
C ARG A 74 -15.72 -13.25 -6.69
N ILE A 75 -15.30 -11.97 -6.73
CA ILE A 75 -16.04 -10.88 -6.07
C ILE A 75 -17.45 -10.74 -6.65
N ARG A 76 -17.61 -10.91 -7.98
CA ARG A 76 -18.91 -10.81 -8.65
C ARG A 76 -19.85 -11.97 -8.35
N GLU A 77 -19.32 -13.19 -8.34
CA GLU A 77 -20.13 -14.41 -8.19
C GLU A 77 -20.39 -14.77 -6.73
N ASN A 78 -19.38 -14.62 -5.88
CA ASN A 78 -19.37 -15.16 -4.51
C ASN A 78 -19.24 -14.07 -3.43
N GLY A 79 -19.14 -12.79 -3.83
CA GLY A 79 -18.96 -11.68 -2.90
C GLY A 79 -17.51 -11.48 -2.45
N PRO A 80 -17.29 -10.63 -1.42
CA PRO A 80 -15.97 -10.13 -1.08
C PRO A 80 -14.97 -11.23 -0.71
N VAL A 81 -13.72 -11.00 -1.11
CA VAL A 81 -12.60 -11.91 -0.87
C VAL A 81 -11.84 -11.54 0.40
N LYS A 82 -11.21 -12.57 1.00
CA LYS A 82 -10.39 -12.41 2.21
C LYS A 82 -9.16 -11.54 1.95
N GLN A 83 -8.75 -10.77 2.96
CA GLN A 83 -7.57 -9.88 2.86
C GLN A 83 -6.27 -10.61 2.48
N ARG A 84 -6.11 -11.90 2.83
CA ARG A 84 -4.96 -12.72 2.43
C ARG A 84 -4.81 -12.82 0.92
N HIS A 85 -5.93 -12.88 0.19
CA HIS A 85 -5.92 -12.94 -1.27
C HIS A 85 -5.38 -11.65 -1.90
N LEU A 86 -5.71 -10.50 -1.28
CA LEU A 86 -5.17 -9.20 -1.70
C LEU A 86 -3.66 -9.14 -1.43
N GLN A 87 -3.21 -9.61 -0.27
CA GLN A 87 -1.78 -9.68 0.06
C GLN A 87 -0.99 -10.53 -0.94
N PHE A 88 -1.52 -11.70 -1.31
CA PHE A 88 -0.91 -12.55 -2.34
C PHE A 88 -0.90 -11.92 -3.72
N LEU A 89 -1.93 -11.15 -4.07
CA LEU A 89 -1.96 -10.40 -5.33
C LEU A 89 -0.87 -9.33 -5.35
N TYR A 90 -0.72 -8.54 -4.28
CA TYR A 90 0.32 -7.49 -4.21
C TYR A 90 1.72 -8.07 -4.40
N GLN A 91 2.01 -9.19 -3.73
CA GLN A 91 3.33 -9.86 -3.82
C GLN A 91 3.65 -10.41 -5.22
N ARG A 92 2.61 -10.64 -6.05
CA ARG A 92 2.79 -11.11 -7.43
C ARG A 92 3.02 -9.99 -8.43
N CYS A 93 2.66 -8.75 -8.10
CA CYS A 93 2.81 -7.63 -9.02
C CYS A 93 4.29 -7.43 -9.40
N GLN A 94 4.56 -7.24 -10.67
CA GLN A 94 5.91 -7.00 -11.22
C GLN A 94 6.07 -5.58 -11.77
N SER A 95 4.99 -4.81 -11.86
CA SER A 95 5.02 -3.41 -12.31
C SER A 95 4.15 -2.50 -11.44
N PRO A 96 4.43 -1.18 -11.41
CA PRO A 96 3.57 -0.19 -10.76
C PRO A 96 2.12 -0.23 -11.26
N GLU A 97 1.91 -0.49 -12.55
CA GLU A 97 0.59 -0.55 -13.18
C GLU A 97 -0.24 -1.74 -12.67
N GLU A 98 0.40 -2.90 -12.50
CA GLU A 98 -0.25 -4.07 -11.92
C GLU A 98 -0.62 -3.82 -10.46
N LEU A 99 0.26 -3.19 -9.69
CA LEU A 99 0.00 -2.86 -8.30
C LEU A 99 -1.12 -1.83 -8.16
N GLU A 100 -1.22 -0.87 -9.08
CA GLU A 100 -2.34 0.07 -9.13
C GLU A 100 -3.66 -0.63 -9.44
N LYS A 101 -3.67 -1.57 -10.39
CA LYS A 101 -4.86 -2.41 -10.68
C LYS A 101 -5.25 -3.24 -9.46
N ALA A 102 -4.28 -3.81 -8.74
CA ALA A 102 -4.52 -4.52 -7.48
C ALA A 102 -5.12 -3.60 -6.40
N LEU A 103 -4.65 -2.35 -6.29
CA LEU A 103 -5.24 -1.36 -5.38
C LEU A 103 -6.68 -1.01 -5.75
N ARG A 104 -7.00 -0.90 -7.04
CA ARG A 104 -8.39 -0.71 -7.51
C ARG A 104 -9.27 -1.91 -7.16
N LEU A 105 -8.76 -3.14 -7.30
CA LEU A 105 -9.46 -4.34 -6.83
C LEU A 105 -9.71 -4.30 -5.32
N THR A 106 -8.74 -3.82 -4.53
CA THR A 106 -8.90 -3.68 -3.07
C THR A 106 -10.05 -2.74 -2.72
N ARG A 107 -10.18 -1.60 -3.42
CA ARG A 107 -11.34 -0.72 -3.28
C ARG A 107 -12.64 -1.44 -3.67
N LEU A 108 -12.66 -2.15 -4.80
CA LEU A 108 -13.83 -2.94 -5.21
C LEU A 108 -14.23 -3.95 -4.12
N ASN A 109 -13.26 -4.66 -3.56
CA ASN A 109 -13.49 -5.64 -2.50
C ASN A 109 -14.04 -4.98 -1.23
N TYR A 110 -13.52 -3.80 -0.85
CA TYR A 110 -14.02 -3.05 0.28
C TYR A 110 -15.46 -2.58 0.09
N LEU A 111 -15.82 -2.11 -1.11
CA LEU A 111 -17.19 -1.73 -1.43
C LEU A 111 -18.16 -2.93 -1.36
N ALA A 112 -17.75 -4.09 -1.89
CA ALA A 112 -18.53 -5.34 -1.78
C ALA A 112 -18.71 -5.79 -0.32
N ARG A 113 -17.73 -5.57 0.57
CA ARG A 113 -17.88 -5.79 2.02
C ARG A 113 -18.89 -4.84 2.66
N GLY A 114 -18.92 -3.59 2.20
CA GLY A 114 -19.87 -2.57 2.67
C GLY A 114 -21.33 -2.96 2.42
N GLU A 115 -21.62 -3.66 1.33
CA GLU A 115 -22.96 -4.20 1.02
C GLU A 115 -23.40 -5.26 2.05
N LEU A 116 -22.45 -5.98 2.65
CA LEU A 116 -22.67 -7.00 3.68
C LEU A 116 -22.53 -6.48 5.11
N GLN A 117 -22.49 -5.16 5.31
CA GLN A 117 -22.25 -4.51 6.61
C GLN A 117 -20.92 -4.90 7.28
N GLN A 118 -19.94 -5.39 6.50
CA GLN A 118 -18.61 -5.76 7.00
C GLN A 118 -17.66 -4.56 6.98
N HIS A 119 -17.94 -3.59 7.85
CA HIS A 119 -17.30 -2.27 7.84
C HIS A 119 -15.89 -2.21 8.42
N ASP A 120 -15.40 -3.30 9.02
CA ASP A 120 -14.06 -3.30 9.60
C ASP A 120 -12.99 -3.08 8.54
N SER A 121 -12.05 -2.19 8.85
CA SER A 121 -10.85 -1.98 8.04
C SER A 121 -10.05 -3.28 7.92
N PHE A 122 -9.31 -3.42 6.81
CA PHE A 122 -8.29 -4.43 6.68
C PHE A 122 -7.20 -4.27 7.75
N SER A 123 -6.35 -5.29 7.91
CA SER A 123 -5.24 -5.20 8.87
C SER A 123 -4.16 -4.21 8.44
N HIS A 124 -3.42 -3.66 9.42
CA HIS A 124 -2.20 -2.89 9.16
C HIS A 124 -1.17 -3.71 8.36
N ARG A 125 -1.14 -5.04 8.53
CA ARG A 125 -0.30 -5.94 7.73
C ARG A 125 -0.62 -5.84 6.24
N THR A 126 -1.90 -5.77 5.86
CA THR A 126 -2.31 -5.60 4.45
C THR A 126 -1.76 -4.30 3.87
N SER A 127 -1.79 -3.21 4.64
CA SER A 127 -1.19 -1.91 4.23
C SER A 127 0.32 -2.03 4.10
N ALA A 128 0.99 -2.63 5.09
CA ALA A 128 2.45 -2.78 5.10
C ALA A 128 2.97 -3.63 3.93
N VAL A 129 2.24 -4.68 3.53
CA VAL A 129 2.59 -5.48 2.34
C VAL A 129 2.45 -4.61 1.08
N LEU A 130 1.32 -3.93 0.90
CA LEU A 130 1.12 -3.05 -0.27
C LEU A 130 2.18 -1.96 -0.37
N LEU A 131 2.51 -1.30 0.75
CA LEU A 131 3.54 -0.26 0.80
C LEU A 131 4.93 -0.83 0.49
N HIS A 132 5.27 -1.99 1.04
CA HIS A 132 6.51 -2.69 0.72
C HIS A 132 6.62 -2.97 -0.79
N GLU A 133 5.58 -3.53 -1.39
CA GLU A 133 5.56 -3.82 -2.83
C GLU A 133 5.64 -2.54 -3.68
N ALA A 134 4.99 -1.45 -3.26
CA ALA A 134 5.12 -0.16 -3.93
C ALA A 134 6.57 0.36 -3.91
N MET A 135 7.28 0.20 -2.78
CA MET A 135 8.71 0.58 -2.70
C MET A 135 9.59 -0.33 -3.56
N ARG A 136 9.34 -1.64 -3.54
CA ARG A 136 10.08 -2.61 -4.36
C ARG A 136 9.93 -2.33 -5.85
N LEU A 137 8.73 -1.95 -6.29
CA LEU A 137 8.40 -1.66 -7.68
C LEU A 137 8.74 -0.23 -8.11
N GLY A 138 9.30 0.61 -7.22
CA GLY A 138 9.65 1.98 -7.52
C GLY A 138 8.45 2.88 -7.79
N ALA A 139 7.34 2.66 -7.09
CA ALA A 139 6.10 3.42 -7.20
C ALA A 139 5.80 4.25 -5.93
N PRO A 140 6.66 5.21 -5.54
CA PRO A 140 6.47 5.98 -4.31
C PRO A 140 5.20 6.83 -4.30
N GLU A 141 4.72 7.28 -5.44
CA GLU A 141 3.47 8.03 -5.58
C GLU A 141 2.26 7.16 -5.20
N LEU A 142 2.29 5.87 -5.55
CA LEU A 142 1.24 4.93 -5.16
C LEU A 142 1.26 4.71 -3.64
N ALA A 143 2.44 4.63 -3.03
CA ALA A 143 2.55 4.53 -1.58
C ALA A 143 2.04 5.79 -0.88
N GLN A 144 2.38 6.98 -1.37
CA GLN A 144 1.85 8.25 -0.85
C GLN A 144 0.32 8.28 -0.92
N LYS A 145 -0.25 7.86 -2.05
CA LYS A 145 -1.71 7.72 -2.23
C LYS A 145 -2.31 6.79 -1.16
N VAL A 146 -1.71 5.63 -0.94
CA VAL A 146 -2.17 4.66 0.08
C VAL A 146 -2.07 5.24 1.50
N LEU A 147 -1.02 5.98 1.82
CA LEU A 147 -0.82 6.60 3.13
C LEU A 147 -1.86 7.69 3.43
N LEU A 148 -2.20 8.50 2.42
CA LEU A 148 -3.11 9.64 2.57
C LEU A 148 -4.58 9.28 2.41
N GLN A 149 -4.89 8.29 1.58
CA GLN A 149 -6.25 7.92 1.19
C GLN A 149 -6.61 6.49 1.65
N SER A 150 -6.03 6.01 2.76
CA SER A 150 -6.19 4.61 3.20
C SER A 150 -7.65 4.19 3.36
N GLY A 151 -8.51 5.10 3.85
CA GLY A 151 -9.94 4.88 3.99
C GLY A 151 -10.69 4.58 2.68
N GLU A 152 -10.23 5.11 1.53
CA GLU A 152 -10.85 4.82 0.23
C GLU A 152 -10.69 3.36 -0.19
N PHE A 153 -9.71 2.67 0.38
CA PHE A 153 -9.36 1.29 0.08
C PHE A 153 -9.76 0.34 1.21
N GLY A 154 -10.50 0.82 2.23
CA GLY A 154 -10.79 0.04 3.43
C GLY A 154 -9.55 -0.31 4.25
N LEU A 155 -8.44 0.39 4.05
CA LEU A 155 -7.21 0.21 4.82
C LEU A 155 -7.27 1.06 6.09
N PRO A 156 -6.61 0.65 7.18
CA PRO A 156 -6.57 1.43 8.41
C PRO A 156 -5.78 2.73 8.19
N GLY A 157 -6.00 3.73 9.06
CA GLY A 157 -5.20 4.96 9.06
C GLY A 157 -3.70 4.64 9.10
N ALA A 158 -2.90 5.40 8.33
CA ALA A 158 -1.46 5.21 8.31
C ALA A 158 -0.85 5.48 9.70
N ASN A 159 0.16 4.71 10.07
CA ASN A 159 0.90 4.87 11.33
C ASN A 159 2.37 5.20 11.07
N THR A 160 3.12 5.48 12.13
CA THR A 160 4.54 5.84 12.03
C THR A 160 5.37 4.83 11.26
N ARG A 161 5.11 3.52 11.42
CA ARG A 161 5.82 2.46 10.69
C ARG A 161 5.57 2.52 9.19
N HIS A 162 4.34 2.81 8.76
CA HIS A 162 4.00 2.94 7.34
C HIS A 162 4.76 4.12 6.68
N PHE A 163 4.84 5.27 7.36
CA PHE A 163 5.62 6.41 6.87
C PHE A 163 7.13 6.14 6.87
N ASN A 164 7.64 5.45 7.91
CA ASN A 164 9.05 5.07 7.98
C ASN A 164 9.46 4.19 6.78
N GLN A 165 8.59 3.35 6.23
CA GLN A 165 8.89 2.58 5.01
C GLN A 165 9.20 3.49 3.80
N LEU A 166 8.39 4.54 3.58
CA LEU A 166 8.58 5.49 2.49
C LEU A 166 9.81 6.40 2.73
N LEU A 167 10.04 6.81 3.97
CA LEU A 167 11.25 7.56 4.35
C LEU A 167 12.52 6.76 4.09
N ILE A 168 12.55 5.47 4.45
CA ILE A 168 13.68 4.57 4.18
C ILE A 168 13.93 4.46 2.67
N TYR A 169 12.88 4.35 1.86
CA TYR A 169 12.99 4.32 0.41
C TYR A 169 13.67 5.59 -0.12
N HIS A 170 13.17 6.79 0.23
CA HIS A 170 13.76 8.04 -0.23
C HIS A 170 15.19 8.27 0.30
N SER A 171 15.48 7.83 1.53
CA SER A 171 16.83 7.83 2.09
C SER A 171 17.79 6.99 1.26
N LYS A 172 17.40 5.79 0.84
CA LYS A 172 18.23 4.91 -0.02
C LYS A 172 18.46 5.47 -1.42
N GLN A 173 17.49 6.23 -1.95
CA GLN A 173 17.60 6.91 -3.24
C GLN A 173 18.35 8.26 -3.15
N THR A 174 18.90 8.60 -1.98
CA THR A 174 19.55 9.89 -1.67
C THR A 174 18.69 11.12 -2.05
N SER A 175 17.37 10.95 -2.14
CA SER A 175 16.43 12.02 -2.46
C SER A 175 16.01 12.75 -1.19
N LEU A 176 16.85 13.67 -0.74
CA LEU A 176 16.61 14.49 0.46
C LEU A 176 15.30 15.26 0.38
N ARG A 177 14.97 15.81 -0.79
CA ARG A 177 13.74 16.58 -1.00
C ARG A 177 12.51 15.73 -0.72
N SER A 178 12.38 14.58 -1.39
CA SER A 178 11.22 13.69 -1.23
C SER A 178 11.13 13.10 0.18
N MET A 179 12.29 12.87 0.82
CA MET A 179 12.35 12.42 2.21
C MET A 179 11.78 13.48 3.17
N LEU A 180 12.17 14.75 3.04
CA LEU A 180 11.65 15.83 3.87
C LEU A 180 10.17 16.14 3.57
N GLU A 181 9.75 16.08 2.31
CA GLU A 181 8.34 16.20 1.93
C GLU A 181 7.50 15.07 2.57
N THR A 182 8.01 13.84 2.59
CA THR A 182 7.37 12.70 3.27
C THR A 182 7.29 12.90 4.78
N TYR A 183 8.32 13.50 5.40
CA TYR A 183 8.31 13.83 6.83
C TYR A 183 7.25 14.89 7.17
N GLU A 184 7.14 15.95 6.37
CA GLU A 184 6.08 16.95 6.53
C GLU A 184 4.69 16.35 6.31
N MET A 185 4.55 15.48 5.32
CA MET A 185 3.32 14.72 5.07
C MET A 185 2.94 13.86 6.28
N MET A 186 3.88 13.18 6.91
CA MET A 186 3.66 12.40 8.13
C MET A 186 3.12 13.27 9.27
N LYS A 187 3.75 14.44 9.51
CA LYS A 187 3.31 15.39 10.54
C LYS A 187 1.88 15.88 10.31
N ARG A 188 1.52 16.19 9.05
CA ARG A 188 0.17 16.64 8.68
C ARG A 188 -0.88 15.52 8.79
N ALA A 189 -0.51 14.29 8.46
CA ALA A 189 -1.41 13.14 8.55
C ALA A 189 -1.71 12.72 10.00
N GLY A 190 -0.88 13.14 10.97
CA GLY A 190 -1.10 12.93 12.40
C GLY A 190 -0.21 11.89 13.09
N PRO A 191 0.37 10.86 12.42
CA PRO A 191 1.33 9.97 13.06
C PRO A 191 2.52 10.73 13.64
N ARG A 192 2.85 10.44 14.90
CA ARG A 192 3.95 11.10 15.60
C ARG A 192 5.29 10.50 15.18
N PRO A 193 6.24 11.32 14.70
CA PRO A 193 7.62 10.89 14.48
C PRO A 193 8.22 10.34 15.77
N ASP A 194 8.98 9.26 15.66
CA ASP A 194 9.63 8.62 16.80
C ASP A 194 11.15 8.58 16.64
N SER A 195 11.81 7.90 17.59
CA SER A 195 13.27 7.75 17.57
C SER A 195 13.79 7.02 16.32
N GLU A 196 12.97 6.18 15.67
CA GLU A 196 13.31 5.54 14.40
C GLU A 196 13.23 6.55 13.26
N THR A 197 12.15 7.33 13.20
CA THR A 197 11.98 8.40 12.20
C THR A 197 13.16 9.37 12.23
N CYS A 198 13.60 9.78 13.43
CA CYS A 198 14.79 10.63 13.60
C CYS A 198 16.04 9.99 12.97
N PHE A 199 16.29 8.70 13.26
CA PHE A 199 17.45 8.00 12.73
C PHE A 199 17.42 7.90 11.20
N ILE A 200 16.27 7.59 10.62
CA ILE A 200 16.11 7.49 9.15
C ILE A 200 16.41 8.84 8.49
N LEU A 201 15.87 9.93 9.02
CA LEU A 201 16.10 11.29 8.50
C LEU A 201 17.57 11.70 8.62
N VAL A 202 18.19 11.48 9.79
CA VAL A 202 19.60 11.78 10.03
C VAL A 202 20.50 10.98 9.09
N LYS A 203 20.24 9.68 8.95
CA LYS A 203 20.98 8.82 8.03
C LYS A 203 20.88 9.33 6.60
N GLY A 204 19.66 9.62 6.12
CA GLY A 204 19.44 10.18 4.79
C GLY A 204 20.18 11.50 4.58
N CYS A 205 20.11 12.43 5.54
CA CYS A 205 20.82 13.70 5.50
C CYS A 205 22.35 13.52 5.42
N VAL A 206 22.92 12.65 6.24
CA VAL A 206 24.37 12.38 6.25
C VAL A 206 24.82 11.71 4.95
N ASP A 207 24.08 10.70 4.47
CA ASP A 207 24.38 10.01 3.21
C ASP A 207 24.27 10.94 2.00
N GLY A 208 23.38 11.94 2.07
CA GLY A 208 23.26 13.01 1.09
C GLY A 208 24.26 14.17 1.26
N GLY A 209 25.26 14.04 2.15
CA GLY A 209 26.29 15.06 2.38
C GLY A 209 25.81 16.30 3.15
N ARG A 210 24.61 16.26 3.74
CA ARG A 210 23.96 17.36 4.47
C ARG A 210 23.96 17.13 5.98
N THR A 211 25.15 17.01 6.55
CA THR A 211 25.35 16.85 8.00
C THR A 211 24.83 18.05 8.80
N ASP A 212 24.81 19.24 8.20
CA ASP A 212 24.17 20.43 8.75
C ASP A 212 22.67 20.19 9.02
N LEU A 213 21.94 19.64 8.03
CA LEU A 213 20.53 19.29 8.19
C LEU A 213 20.33 18.16 9.20
N ALA A 214 21.22 17.18 9.22
CA ALA A 214 21.16 16.08 10.19
C ALA A 214 21.19 16.58 11.65
N LYS A 215 22.02 17.60 11.95
CA LYS A 215 22.07 18.22 13.27
C LYS A 215 20.77 18.96 13.61
N LEU A 216 20.18 19.67 12.64
CA LEU A 216 18.89 20.35 12.83
C LEU A 216 17.75 19.35 13.11
N VAL A 217 17.72 18.21 12.41
CA VAL A 217 16.75 17.14 12.68
C VAL A 217 16.86 16.63 14.13
N ILE A 218 18.08 16.41 14.63
CA ILE A 218 18.28 15.99 16.03
C ILE A 218 17.72 17.05 17.00
N GLN A 219 18.03 18.33 16.76
CA GLN A 219 17.53 19.43 17.58
C GLN A 219 16.00 19.51 17.58
N GLU A 220 15.36 19.38 16.40
CA GLU A 220 13.89 19.35 16.28
C GLU A 220 13.29 18.23 17.12
N PHE A 221 13.82 17.01 17.03
CA PHE A 221 13.31 15.85 17.77
C PHE A 221 13.55 15.95 19.28
N GLU A 222 14.71 16.45 19.71
CA GLU A 222 14.99 16.68 21.14
C GLU A 222 14.07 17.76 21.72
N ALA A 223 13.78 18.83 20.96
CA ALA A 223 12.90 19.92 21.39
C ALA A 223 11.45 19.47 21.62
N VAL A 224 10.97 18.46 20.89
CA VAL A 224 9.64 17.86 21.10
C VAL A 224 9.66 16.67 22.09
N GLY A 225 10.79 16.45 22.77
CA GLY A 225 10.93 15.43 23.81
C GLY A 225 11.13 14.01 23.29
N VAL A 226 11.45 13.81 22.01
CA VAL A 226 11.79 12.49 21.48
C VAL A 226 13.21 12.12 21.88
N ARG A 227 13.36 11.01 22.60
CA ARG A 227 14.68 10.47 22.96
C ARG A 227 15.41 9.97 21.71
N VAL A 228 16.44 10.72 21.30
CA VAL A 228 17.33 10.34 20.20
C VAL A 228 18.15 9.11 20.59
N ARG A 229 18.26 8.15 19.66
CA ARG A 229 19.04 6.91 19.88
C ARG A 229 20.54 7.25 19.88
N PRO A 230 21.36 6.60 20.72
CA PRO A 230 22.81 6.84 20.74
C PRO A 230 23.46 6.68 19.35
N GLY A 231 23.04 5.66 18.59
CA GLY A 231 23.54 5.39 17.24
C GLY A 231 23.29 6.53 16.24
N THR A 232 22.30 7.39 16.47
CA THR A 232 22.00 8.53 15.59
C THR A 232 23.10 9.58 15.61
N LYS A 233 23.61 9.94 16.81
CA LYS A 233 24.70 10.92 16.96
C LYS A 233 26.03 10.35 16.47
N LEU A 234 26.29 9.07 16.78
CA LEU A 234 27.49 8.36 16.33
C LEU A 234 27.60 8.31 14.79
N TYR A 235 26.47 8.15 14.09
CA TYR A 235 26.45 8.12 12.61
C TYR A 235 27.01 9.41 11.98
N ILE A 236 26.68 10.57 12.57
CA ILE A 236 27.17 11.88 12.16
C ILE A 236 28.68 11.99 12.42
N GLU A 237 29.14 11.58 13.61
CA GLU A 237 30.55 11.68 14.01
C GLU A 237 31.47 10.86 13.11
N GLN A 238 31.06 9.63 12.78
CA GLN A 238 31.81 8.73 11.90
C GLN A 238 32.00 9.34 10.49
N HIS A 239 30.95 9.95 9.93
CA HIS A 239 31.03 10.57 8.60
C HIS A 239 31.81 11.89 8.58
N ASN A 240 31.82 12.65 9.68
CA ASN A 240 32.67 13.84 9.79
C ASN A 240 34.16 13.51 9.83
N GLN A 241 34.54 12.40 10.48
CA GLN A 241 35.94 11.94 10.54
C GLN A 241 36.46 11.48 9.16
N LEU A 242 35.61 10.81 8.37
CA LEU A 242 35.93 10.39 7.01
C LEU A 242 36.08 11.58 6.04
N GLY A 243 35.24 12.61 6.17
CA GLY A 243 35.36 13.85 5.40
C GLY A 243 36.59 14.68 5.76
N GLY A 244 36.98 14.70 7.04
CA GLY A 244 38.19 15.39 7.52
C GLY A 244 39.49 14.74 7.05
N ALA A 245 39.56 13.40 6.98
CA ALA A 245 40.75 12.68 6.54
C ALA A 245 41.10 12.93 5.05
N ALA A 246 40.10 13.14 4.19
CA ALA A 246 40.32 13.46 2.78
C ALA A 246 40.89 14.89 2.57
N SER A 247 40.64 15.82 3.50
CA SER A 247 41.16 17.20 3.44
C SER A 247 42.57 17.38 4.03
N SER A 248 43.10 16.36 4.71
CA SER A 248 44.41 16.40 5.37
C SER A 248 45.56 15.85 4.51
N GLY A 249 45.27 15.35 3.30
CA GLY A 249 46.24 14.71 2.40
C GLY A 249 46.94 15.65 1.39
N VAL A 250 46.69 16.96 1.43
CA VAL A 250 47.41 17.93 0.59
C VAL A 250 48.13 18.92 1.49
N ARG A 251 49.26 18.51 2.06
CA ARG A 251 50.33 19.42 2.46
C ARG A 251 51.68 18.75 2.27
N LEU A 252 52.47 19.42 1.42
CA LEU A 252 53.86 19.24 1.00
C LEU A 252 54.08 18.22 -0.13
#